data_AF-A0A8J3BA43-F1
#
_entry.id   AF-A0A8J3BA43-F1
#
_cell.length_a   1.000
_cell.length_b   1.000
_cell.length_c   1.000
_cell.angle_alpha   90.00
_cell.angle_beta   90.00
_cell.angle_gamma   90.00
#
_symmetry.space_group_name_H-M   'P 1'
#
loop_
_entity.id
_entity.type
_entity.pdbx_description
1 polymer ?
#
loop_
_entity_poly.entity_id
_entity_poly.type
_entity_poly.pdbx_seq_one_letter_code
_entity_poly.pdbx_strand_id
1 'polypeptide(L)'
;MYTPQSFMGPTYQPAFGAGTAAQPQAGMRWSAPPEVVTTKDLAYLKDSLSWELLAMKKCHHFAQECSDPQLRQALEEACRMHQRHYEMLLAHLRTDRPTSPAPGQPV
;
A
#
# COMPACT_ATOMS: atom_id res chain seq x y z
N MET A 1 53.69 -25.82 -21.84
CA MET A 1 54.22 -24.61 -21.18
C MET A 1 53.11 -23.58 -21.12
N TYR A 2 52.57 -23.30 -19.94
CA TYR A 2 52.02 -21.99 -19.61
C TYR A 2 51.94 -21.88 -18.08
N THR A 3 52.56 -20.83 -17.56
CA THR A 3 52.71 -20.48 -16.14
C THR A 3 51.39 -19.97 -15.56
N PRO A 4 51.01 -20.34 -14.32
CA PRO A 4 49.93 -19.64 -13.62
C PRO A 4 50.45 -18.27 -13.16
N GLN A 5 49.79 -17.21 -13.62
CA GLN A 5 50.09 -15.84 -13.24
C GLN A 5 49.65 -15.58 -11.80
N SER A 6 50.63 -15.40 -10.91
CA SER A 6 50.46 -14.99 -9.52
C SER A 6 49.72 -13.65 -9.44
N PHE A 7 48.50 -13.67 -8.92
CA PHE A 7 47.76 -12.46 -8.57
C PHE A 7 48.21 -12.01 -7.17
N MET A 8 49.19 -11.10 -7.14
CA MET A 8 49.52 -10.34 -5.93
C MET A 8 48.49 -9.23 -5.75
N GLY A 9 47.50 -9.48 -4.90
CA GLY A 9 46.64 -8.42 -4.35
C GLY A 9 47.25 -7.85 -3.06
N PRO A 10 47.19 -6.54 -2.82
CA PRO A 10 47.68 -5.95 -1.57
C PRO A 10 46.78 -6.35 -0.40
N THR A 11 47.41 -6.88 0.65
CA THR A 11 46.79 -7.13 1.96
C THR A 11 46.21 -5.83 2.50
N TYR A 12 44.88 -5.77 2.65
CA TYR A 12 44.21 -4.65 3.31
C TYR A 12 44.24 -4.87 4.83
N GLN A 13 45.07 -4.10 5.54
CA GLN A 13 44.92 -3.92 6.99
C GLN A 13 43.74 -2.98 7.26
N PRO A 14 42.85 -3.26 8.22
CA PRO A 14 41.93 -2.24 8.71
C PRO A 14 42.69 -1.33 9.67
N ALA A 15 42.91 -0.08 9.26
CA ALA A 15 43.25 0.99 10.19
C ALA A 15 41.97 1.38 10.95
N PHE A 16 41.93 1.08 12.26
CA PHE A 16 40.93 1.63 13.16
C PHE A 16 41.16 3.14 13.28
N GLY A 17 40.44 3.90 12.45
CA GLY A 17 40.34 5.34 12.50
C GLY A 17 39.19 5.76 13.41
N ALA A 18 39.50 6.61 14.37
CA ALA A 18 38.62 7.20 15.37
C ALA A 18 37.46 8.00 14.75
N GLY A 19 36.39 8.09 15.54
CA GLY A 19 35.05 8.46 15.12
C GLY A 19 34.89 9.85 14.50
N THR A 20 33.97 9.90 13.54
CA THR A 20 33.19 11.08 13.22
C THR A 20 31.72 10.77 13.51
N ALA A 21 31.09 11.72 14.19
CA ALA A 21 29.78 11.60 14.80
C ALA A 21 28.69 11.18 13.80
N ALA A 22 27.92 10.15 14.16
CA ALA A 22 26.68 9.80 13.50
C ALA A 22 25.65 10.93 13.71
N GLN A 23 25.27 11.63 12.65
CA GLN A 23 24.06 12.45 12.64
C GLN A 23 22.84 11.55 12.78
N PRO A 24 21.91 11.83 13.73
CA PRO A 24 20.62 11.16 13.71
C PRO A 24 19.85 11.65 12.49
N GLN A 25 19.73 10.78 11.49
CA GLN A 25 18.81 10.97 10.38
C GLN A 25 17.40 10.98 10.97
N ALA A 26 16.84 12.17 11.18
CA ALA A 26 15.45 12.36 11.57
C ALA A 26 14.58 11.75 10.45
N GLY A 27 14.19 10.49 10.65
CA GLY A 27 13.32 9.76 9.74
C GLY A 27 12.08 10.60 9.48
N MET A 28 11.77 10.80 8.20
CA MET A 28 10.57 11.48 7.73
C MET A 28 9.36 10.88 8.44
N ARG A 29 8.85 11.59 9.44
CA ARG A 29 7.62 11.23 10.13
C ARG A 29 6.51 11.52 9.15
N TRP A 30 5.99 10.48 8.50
CA TRP A 30 4.74 10.61 7.75
C TRP A 30 3.69 11.09 8.72
N SER A 31 3.29 12.35 8.59
CA SER A 31 2.19 12.91 9.37
C SER A 31 0.95 12.08 9.10
N ALA A 32 0.22 11.72 10.15
CA ALA A 32 -1.05 11.03 10.00
C ALA A 32 -1.95 11.82 9.05
N PRO A 33 -2.71 11.16 8.17
CA PRO A 33 -3.56 11.84 7.22
C PRO A 33 -4.57 12.73 7.96
N PRO A 34 -4.86 13.94 7.43
CA PRO A 34 -5.82 14.85 8.04
C PRO A 34 -7.18 14.18 8.23
N GLU A 35 -7.88 14.53 9.31
CA GLU A 35 -9.11 13.85 9.71
C GLU A 35 -10.33 14.16 8.82
N VAL A 36 -10.22 15.19 7.97
CA VAL A 36 -11.29 15.68 7.11
C VAL A 36 -11.19 15.01 5.74
N VAL A 37 -12.27 14.34 5.32
CA VAL A 37 -12.42 13.85 3.95
C VAL A 37 -12.80 15.06 3.07
N THR A 38 -11.93 15.40 2.13
CA THR A 38 -12.18 16.51 1.20
C THR A 38 -13.13 16.09 0.07
N THR A 39 -13.68 17.05 -0.66
CA THR A 39 -14.46 16.78 -1.89
C THR A 39 -13.65 15.97 -2.92
N LYS A 40 -12.33 16.19 -2.96
CA LYS A 40 -11.43 15.44 -3.85
C LYS A 40 -11.33 13.97 -3.41
N ASP A 41 -11.24 13.72 -2.10
CA ASP A 41 -11.21 12.36 -1.55
C ASP A 41 -12.54 11.63 -1.81
N LEU A 42 -13.67 12.32 -1.66
CA LEU A 42 -14.99 11.77 -2.01
C LEU A 42 -15.09 11.39 -3.50
N ALA A 43 -14.53 12.20 -4.40
CA ALA A 43 -14.49 11.88 -5.82
C ALA A 43 -13.69 10.60 -6.09
N TYR A 44 -12.49 10.47 -5.48
CA TYR A 44 -11.68 9.25 -5.60
C TYR A 44 -12.35 8.01 -4.99
N LEU A 45 -13.05 8.16 -3.86
CA LEU A 45 -13.81 7.08 -3.24
C LEU A 45 -14.98 6.63 -4.13
N LYS A 46 -15.68 7.57 -4.77
CA LYS A 46 -16.76 7.26 -5.72
C LYS A 46 -16.24 6.48 -6.93
N ASP A 47 -15.10 6.88 -7.48
CA ASP A 47 -14.47 6.16 -8.59
C ASP A 47 -14.04 4.76 -8.14
N SER A 48 -13.42 4.65 -6.96
CA SER A 48 -13.00 3.36 -6.38
C SER A 48 -14.18 2.42 -6.18
N LEU A 49 -15.30 2.91 -5.62
CA LEU A 49 -16.54 2.13 -5.48
C LEU A 49 -17.09 1.65 -6.82
N SER A 50 -17.01 2.51 -7.86
CA SER A 50 -17.46 2.16 -9.20
C SER A 50 -16.58 1.07 -9.82
N TRP A 51 -15.27 1.11 -9.58
CA TRP A 51 -14.33 0.09 -10.03
C TRP A 51 -14.54 -1.26 -9.33
N GLU A 52 -14.73 -1.28 -8.01
CA GLU A 52 -15.03 -2.51 -7.26
C GLU A 52 -16.33 -3.16 -7.75
N LEU A 53 -17.38 -2.38 -8.00
CA LEU A 53 -18.65 -2.88 -8.53
C LEU A 53 -18.51 -3.46 -9.94
N LEU A 54 -17.75 -2.79 -10.81
CA LEU A 54 -17.49 -3.27 -12.16
C LEU A 54 -16.67 -4.57 -12.13
N ALA A 55 -15.67 -4.66 -11.25
CA ALA A 55 -14.84 -5.85 -11.09
C ALA A 55 -15.67 -7.04 -10.63
N MET A 56 -16.51 -6.88 -9.60
CA MET A 56 -17.44 -7.93 -9.14
C MET A 56 -18.31 -8.48 -10.29
N LYS A 57 -18.93 -7.58 -11.07
CA LYS A 57 -19.78 -7.98 -12.20
C LYS A 57 -19.02 -8.78 -13.24
N LYS A 58 -17.79 -8.35 -13.58
CA LYS A 58 -16.94 -9.05 -14.56
C LYS A 58 -16.49 -10.41 -14.05
N CYS A 59 -16.02 -10.49 -12.81
CA CYS A 59 -15.61 -11.75 -12.19
C CYS A 59 -16.78 -12.75 -12.16
N HIS A 60 -17.96 -12.30 -11.73
CA HIS A 60 -19.15 -13.15 -11.68
C HIS A 60 -19.60 -13.62 -13.07
N HIS A 61 -19.62 -12.71 -14.05
CA HIS A 61 -19.97 -13.04 -15.43
C HIS A 61 -19.03 -14.08 -16.03
N PHE A 62 -17.71 -13.87 -15.93
CA PHE A 62 -16.75 -14.83 -16.47
C PHE A 62 -16.72 -16.16 -15.71
N ALA A 63 -17.02 -16.16 -14.41
CA ALA A 63 -17.16 -17.41 -13.65
C ALA A 63 -18.28 -18.30 -14.21
N GLN A 64 -19.33 -17.71 -14.80
CA GLN A 64 -20.43 -18.44 -15.43
C GLN A 64 -20.10 -18.94 -16.85
N GLU A 65 -19.22 -18.25 -17.56
CA GLU A 65 -18.82 -18.61 -18.92
C GLU A 65 -17.66 -19.63 -18.97
N CYS A 66 -16.88 -19.73 -17.89
CA CYS A 66 -15.75 -20.65 -17.83
C CYS A 66 -16.18 -22.09 -17.58
N SER A 67 -15.64 -23.02 -18.39
CA SER A 67 -15.81 -24.47 -18.18
C SER A 67 -14.78 -25.06 -17.20
N ASP A 68 -13.63 -24.38 -17.03
CA ASP A 68 -12.58 -24.84 -16.14
C ASP A 68 -12.96 -24.57 -14.67
N PRO A 69 -13.00 -25.61 -13.82
CA PRO A 69 -13.44 -25.48 -12.43
C PRO A 69 -12.47 -24.67 -11.55
N GLN A 70 -11.16 -24.71 -11.82
CA GLN A 70 -10.17 -23.95 -11.05
C GLN A 70 -10.28 -22.45 -11.38
N LEU A 71 -10.45 -22.11 -12.66
CA LEU A 71 -10.63 -20.73 -13.08
C LEU A 71 -11.94 -20.15 -12.53
N ARG A 72 -13.03 -20.92 -12.57
CA ARG A 72 -14.31 -20.52 -11.95
C ARG A 72 -14.14 -20.23 -10.46
N GLN A 73 -13.47 -21.11 -9.72
CA GLN A 73 -13.23 -20.91 -8.29
C GLN A 73 -12.41 -19.64 -8.02
N ALA A 74 -11.36 -19.40 -8.80
CA ALA A 74 -10.53 -18.19 -8.67
C ALA A 74 -11.34 -16.91 -8.96
N LEU A 75 -12.21 -16.92 -9.98
CA LEU A 75 -13.08 -15.81 -10.31
C LEU A 75 -14.13 -15.54 -9.23
N GLU A 76 -14.72 -16.58 -8.64
CA GLU A 76 -15.63 -16.44 -7.50
C GLU A 76 -14.94 -15.88 -6.27
N GLU A 77 -13.70 -16.30 -6.00
CA GLU A 77 -12.91 -15.76 -4.90
C GLU A 77 -12.55 -14.28 -5.11
N ALA A 78 -12.16 -13.90 -6.32
CA ALA A 78 -11.96 -12.51 -6.69
C ALA A 78 -13.25 -11.69 -6.54
N CYS A 79 -14.40 -12.23 -6.95
CA CYS A 79 -15.70 -11.57 -6.76
C CYS A 79 -15.98 -11.28 -5.27
N ARG A 80 -15.78 -12.28 -4.39
CA ARG A 80 -15.95 -12.12 -2.93
C ARG A 80 -14.94 -11.13 -2.33
N MET A 81 -13.72 -11.07 -2.85
CA MET A 81 -12.73 -10.08 -2.45
C MET A 81 -13.19 -8.65 -2.80
N HIS A 82 -13.60 -8.40 -4.04
CA HIS A 82 -14.11 -7.10 -4.48
C HIS A 82 -15.36 -6.67 -3.71
N GLN A 83 -16.24 -7.61 -3.34
CA GLN A 83 -17.37 -7.30 -2.46
C GLN A 83 -16.94 -6.79 -1.08
N ARG A 84 -15.98 -7.48 -0.45
CA ARG A 84 -15.44 -7.04 0.85
C ARG A 84 -14.79 -5.66 0.77
N HIS A 85 -14.06 -5.37 -0.31
CA HIS A 85 -13.48 -4.04 -0.52
C HIS A 85 -14.54 -2.96 -0.67
N TYR A 86 -15.60 -3.23 -1.43
CA TYR A 86 -16.73 -2.30 -1.59
C TYR A 86 -17.41 -1.98 -0.24
N GLU A 87 -17.66 -3.01 0.57
CA GLU A 87 -18.25 -2.86 1.91
C GLU A 87 -17.34 -2.06 2.85
N MET A 88 -16.02 -2.29 2.79
CA MET A 88 -15.03 -1.55 3.57
C MET A 88 -15.00 -0.06 3.17
N LEU A 89 -14.99 0.25 1.87
CA LEU A 89 -15.05 1.63 1.38
C LEU A 89 -16.35 2.33 1.82
N LEU A 90 -17.49 1.62 1.80
CA LEU A 90 -18.75 2.15 2.32
C LEU A 90 -18.72 2.43 3.83
N ALA A 91 -18.07 1.57 4.62
CA ALA A 91 -17.93 1.78 6.06
C ALA A 91 -17.15 3.07 6.37
N HIS A 92 -16.10 3.37 5.59
CA HIS A 92 -15.35 4.62 5.71
C HIS A 92 -16.20 5.86 5.39
N LEU A 93 -17.15 5.77 4.47
CA LEU A 93 -18.07 6.87 4.13
C LEU A 93 -19.17 7.08 5.18
N ARG A 94 -19.61 6.02 5.87
CA ARG A 94 -20.67 6.08 6.90
C ARG A 94 -20.18 6.59 8.25
N THR A 95 -18.88 6.73 8.44
CA THR A 95 -18.33 7.25 9.68
C THR A 95 -18.54 8.77 9.71
N ASP A 96 -19.69 9.20 10.20
CA ASP A 96 -19.94 10.58 10.63
C ASP A 96 -18.92 10.88 11.74
N ARG A 97 -17.78 11.46 11.38
CA ARG A 97 -16.73 11.77 12.34
C ARG A 97 -17.15 13.04 13.08
N PRO A 98 -17.42 13.01 14.41
CA PRO A 98 -17.57 14.25 15.16
C PRO A 98 -16.24 15.00 15.04
N THR A 99 -16.31 16.23 14.53
CA THR A 99 -15.17 17.13 14.47
C THR A 99 -14.59 17.27 15.87
N SER A 100 -13.44 16.65 16.11
CA SER A 100 -12.70 16.85 17.34
C SER A 100 -12.35 18.33 17.42
N PRO A 101 -12.69 19.06 18.50
CA PRO A 101 -12.42 20.49 18.59
C PRO A 101 -10.91 20.72 18.52
N ALA A 102 -10.50 21.63 17.63
CA ALA A 102 -9.11 21.98 17.42
C ALA A 102 -8.45 22.42 18.74
N PRO A 103 -7.20 22.01 19.03
CA PRO A 103 -6.50 22.43 20.23
C PRO A 103 -6.11 23.90 20.11
N GLY A 104 -6.74 24.78 20.90
CA GLY A 104 -6.18 26.09 21.22
C GLY A 104 -6.97 27.35 20.84
N GLN A 105 -8.30 27.39 21.01
CA GLN A 105 -9.01 28.69 21.05
C GLN A 105 -9.32 29.09 22.50
N PRO A 106 -8.78 30.22 23.00
CA PRO A 106 -9.16 30.76 24.30
C PRO A 106 -10.55 31.40 24.23
N VAL A 107 -11.29 31.21 25.33
CA VAL A 107 -12.58 31.83 25.69
C VAL A 107 -12.40 33.30 26.03
#